data_AF-A0A251TAA3-F1
#
_entry.id   AF-A0A251TAA3-F1
#
_cell.length_a   1.000
_cell.length_b   1.000
_cell.length_c   1.000
_cell.angle_alpha   90.00
_cell.angle_beta   90.00
_cell.angle_gamma   90.00
#
_symmetry.space_group_name_H-M   'P 1'
#
loop_
_entity.id
_entity.type
_entity.pdbx_description
1 polymer ?
#
loop_
_entity_poly.entity_id
_entity_poly.type
_entity_poly.pdbx_seq_one_letter_code
_entity_poly.pdbx_strand_id
1 'polypeptide(L)'
;MSFGSALLKFINKTHSLLPLTAVSIPSTNDGCLDRTTLSSLIAFLSYLYMADEEPVDQKKYFEDSCKPKCVRAWLEYQGCVKRVEADETGHKHCTGQYFDYWHCVDKCVAPKLFEKLK
;
A
#
# COMPACT_ATOMS: atom_id res chain seq x y z
N MET A 1 -15.39 30.86 0.51
CA MET A 1 -15.27 29.78 1.53
C MET A 1 -14.12 28.89 1.12
N SER A 2 -13.32 28.51 2.11
CA SER A 2 -11.91 28.17 2.01
C SER A 2 -11.67 26.71 1.56
N PHE A 3 -10.91 26.49 0.48
CA PHE A 3 -10.37 25.16 0.10
C PHE A 3 -8.89 25.23 -0.37
N GLY A 4 -8.19 26.33 -0.05
CA GLY A 4 -6.87 26.65 -0.62
C GLY A 4 -5.64 26.05 0.06
N SER A 5 -5.77 25.26 1.13
CA SER A 5 -4.60 24.82 1.92
C SER A 5 -4.31 23.32 1.94
N ALA A 6 -5.11 22.47 1.29
CA ALA A 6 -4.88 21.04 1.28
C ALA A 6 -3.97 20.57 0.11
N LEU A 7 -3.99 21.28 -1.03
CA LEU A 7 -3.24 20.89 -2.23
C LEU A 7 -1.72 21.11 -2.08
N LEU A 8 -1.31 22.10 -1.28
CA LEU A 8 0.11 22.47 -1.12
C LEU A 8 0.91 21.49 -0.24
N LYS A 9 0.24 20.67 0.59
CA LYS A 9 0.90 19.63 1.40
C LYS A 9 1.25 18.37 0.61
N PHE A 10 0.61 18.14 -0.54
CA PHE A 10 0.91 16.98 -1.39
C PHE A 10 2.22 17.14 -2.16
N ILE A 11 2.63 18.38 -2.44
CA ILE A 11 3.87 18.69 -3.15
C ILE A 11 5.10 18.39 -2.27
N ASN A 12 5.01 18.60 -0.95
CA ASN A 12 6.19 18.52 -0.07
C ASN A 12 6.48 17.14 0.53
N LYS A 13 5.70 16.11 0.16
CA LYS A 13 5.94 14.71 0.59
C LYS A 13 6.16 13.73 -0.56
N THR A 14 6.36 14.25 -1.77
CA THR A 14 6.66 13.48 -2.99
C THR A 14 8.12 13.64 -3.42
N HIS A 15 9.02 14.03 -2.51
CA HIS A 15 10.43 14.29 -2.83
C HIS A 15 11.41 13.19 -2.41
N SER A 16 10.98 12.04 -1.87
CA SER A 16 11.96 11.08 -1.33
C SER A 16 12.13 9.74 -2.03
N LEU A 17 11.17 9.12 -2.72
CA LEU A 17 11.40 7.74 -3.20
C LEU A 17 10.63 7.33 -4.47
N LEU A 18 10.91 7.97 -5.60
CA LEU A 18 10.84 7.25 -6.89
C LEU A 18 12.09 7.58 -7.73
N PRO A 19 12.86 6.55 -8.15
CA PRO A 19 14.13 6.73 -8.82
C PRO A 19 13.94 7.22 -10.27
N LEU A 20 14.41 8.44 -10.49
CA LEU A 20 15.09 8.97 -11.66
C LEU A 20 15.35 7.99 -12.82
N THR A 21 14.42 7.87 -13.77
CA THR A 21 14.78 7.76 -15.20
C THR A 21 13.70 8.42 -16.09
N ALA A 22 13.97 9.69 -16.40
CA ALA A 22 13.61 10.39 -17.63
C ALA A 22 12.11 10.54 -18.01
N VAL A 23 11.41 11.41 -17.29
CA VAL A 23 10.48 12.34 -17.98
C VAL A 23 11.15 13.71 -17.96
N SER A 24 11.77 14.09 -19.07
CA SER A 24 12.18 15.46 -19.32
C SER A 24 10.91 16.31 -19.47
N ILE A 25 10.43 16.84 -18.35
CA ILE A 25 9.45 17.92 -18.31
C ILE A 25 10.14 19.14 -18.94
N PRO A 26 9.66 19.69 -20.06
CA PRO A 26 10.16 20.97 -20.53
C PRO A 26 9.67 22.05 -19.58
N SER A 27 10.59 22.64 -18.82
CA SER A 27 10.37 23.90 -18.11
C SER A 27 10.23 25.01 -19.15
N THR A 28 9.00 25.45 -19.44
CA THR A 28 8.76 26.75 -20.09
C THR A 28 7.72 27.51 -19.30
N ASN A 29 8.25 28.36 -18.43
CA ASN A 29 7.62 29.50 -17.80
C ASN A 29 7.40 30.61 -18.84
N ASP A 30 6.41 30.50 -19.73
CA ASP A 30 5.87 31.66 -20.45
C ASP A 30 4.40 31.41 -20.85
N GLY A 31 3.56 32.39 -20.56
CA GLY A 31 2.11 32.29 -20.69
C GLY A 31 1.63 32.20 -22.14
N CYS A 32 1.10 31.05 -22.53
CA CYS A 32 0.02 30.93 -23.51
C CYS A 32 -0.64 29.55 -23.29
N LEU A 33 -1.95 29.51 -23.06
CA LEU A 33 -2.70 28.26 -22.91
C LEU A 33 -2.73 27.52 -24.26
N ASP A 34 -1.67 26.76 -24.56
CA ASP A 34 -1.52 26.05 -25.82
C ASP A 34 -2.31 24.73 -25.80
N ARG A 35 -2.94 24.42 -26.93
CA ARG A 35 -3.79 23.25 -27.22
C ARG A 35 -3.11 21.90 -26.90
N THR A 36 -1.78 21.92 -26.83
CA THR A 36 -0.89 20.83 -26.43
C THR A 36 -0.99 20.47 -24.94
N THR A 37 -1.18 21.45 -24.04
CA THR A 37 -1.35 21.18 -22.59
C THR A 37 -2.68 20.50 -22.27
N LEU A 38 -3.75 20.85 -22.98
CA LEU A 38 -5.03 20.15 -22.87
C LEU A 38 -4.90 18.70 -23.37
N SER A 39 -4.17 18.47 -24.47
CA SER A 39 -3.90 17.13 -24.97
C SER A 39 -3.05 16.30 -24.00
N SER A 40 -2.03 16.90 -23.37
CA SER A 40 -1.23 16.23 -22.34
C SER A 40 -2.02 15.96 -21.06
N LEU A 41 -2.88 16.88 -20.61
CA LEU A 41 -3.76 16.66 -19.46
C LEU A 41 -4.80 15.57 -19.74
N ILE A 42 -5.38 15.55 -20.95
CA ILE A 42 -6.29 14.47 -21.38
C ILE A 42 -5.55 13.13 -21.45
N ALA A 43 -4.32 13.09 -21.97
CA ALA A 43 -3.50 11.88 -21.98
C ALA A 43 -3.16 11.41 -20.56
N PHE A 44 -2.84 12.33 -19.64
CA PHE A 44 -2.56 12.02 -18.24
C PHE A 44 -3.81 11.50 -17.50
N LEU A 45 -4.97 12.14 -17.70
CA LEU A 45 -6.25 11.69 -17.15
C LEU A 45 -6.67 10.33 -17.75
N SER A 46 -6.44 10.11 -19.05
CA SER A 46 -6.71 8.83 -19.70
C SER A 46 -5.75 7.73 -19.22
N TYR A 47 -4.49 8.05 -18.93
CA TYR A 47 -3.53 7.12 -18.33
C TYR A 47 -3.93 6.75 -16.90
N LEU A 48 -4.36 7.73 -16.08
CA LEU A 48 -4.91 7.46 -14.75
C LEU A 48 -6.18 6.60 -14.80
N TYR A 49 -7.06 6.82 -15.79
CA TYR A 49 -8.29 6.05 -15.97
C TYR A 49 -8.04 4.61 -16.46
N MET A 50 -6.99 4.38 -17.24
CA MET A 50 -6.60 3.04 -17.74
C MET A 50 -5.66 2.29 -16.79
N ALA A 51 -5.20 2.91 -15.71
CA ALA A 51 -4.29 2.30 -14.73
C ALA A 51 -4.99 1.69 -13.50
N ASP A 52 -6.32 1.76 -13.43
CA ASP A 52 -7.11 1.33 -12.26
C ASP A 52 -7.67 -0.10 -12.38
N GLU A 53 -7.23 -0.89 -13.36
CA GLU A 53 -7.57 -2.32 -13.46
C GLU A 53 -6.42 -3.17 -12.91
N GLU A 54 -6.16 -3.04 -11.61
CA GLU A 54 -5.21 -3.92 -10.91
C GLU A 54 -5.83 -5.32 -10.78
N PRO A 55 -5.15 -6.40 -11.23
CA PRO A 55 -5.65 -7.75 -11.05
C PRO A 55 -5.74 -8.05 -9.56
N VAL A 56 -6.96 -8.26 -9.06
CA VAL A 56 -7.21 -8.54 -7.64
C VAL A 56 -6.50 -9.83 -7.25
N ASP A 57 -5.43 -9.71 -6.46
CA ASP A 57 -4.77 -10.86 -5.85
C ASP A 57 -5.75 -11.56 -4.89
N GLN A 58 -6.29 -12.69 -5.35
CA GLN A 58 -7.28 -13.46 -4.61
C GLN A 58 -6.71 -13.95 -3.27
N LYS A 59 -5.40 -14.12 -3.15
CA LYS A 59 -4.74 -14.51 -1.90
C LYS A 59 -4.98 -13.46 -0.81
N LYS A 60 -4.70 -12.19 -1.12
CA LYS A 60 -4.85 -11.07 -0.18
C LYS A 60 -6.28 -10.92 0.33
N TYR A 61 -7.26 -11.09 -0.57
CA TYR A 61 -8.68 -11.05 -0.20
C TYR A 61 -9.05 -12.11 0.83
N PHE A 62 -8.56 -13.34 0.67
CA PHE A 62 -8.83 -14.43 1.60
C PHE A 62 -8.07 -14.27 2.92
N GLU A 63 -6.83 -13.77 2.89
CA GLU A 63 -6.07 -13.43 4.09
C GLU A 63 -6.84 -12.42 4.95
N ASP A 64 -7.30 -11.31 4.36
CA ASP A 64 -8.05 -10.27 5.07
C ASP A 64 -9.36 -10.78 5.66
N SER A 65 -10.05 -11.67 4.93
CA SER A 65 -11.27 -12.33 5.41
C SER A 65 -11.01 -13.32 6.58
N CYS A 66 -9.78 -13.81 6.73
CA CYS A 66 -9.39 -14.79 7.75
C CYS A 66 -8.76 -14.13 9.00
N LYS A 67 -8.20 -12.91 8.90
CA LYS A 67 -7.71 -12.12 10.03
C LYS A 67 -8.68 -12.04 11.23
N PRO A 68 -9.97 -11.70 11.07
CA PRO A 68 -10.90 -11.60 12.21
C PRO A 68 -11.25 -12.94 12.86
N LYS A 69 -10.84 -14.08 12.28
CA LYS A 69 -11.05 -15.41 12.89
C LYS A 69 -9.89 -15.83 13.78
N CYS A 70 -8.73 -15.21 13.62
CA CYS A 70 -7.49 -15.54 14.32
C CYS A 70 -7.12 -14.51 15.41
N VAL A 71 -8.12 -13.89 16.05
CA VAL A 71 -7.94 -12.78 17.00
C VAL A 71 -7.13 -13.18 18.23
N ARG A 72 -7.29 -14.41 18.73
CA ARG A 72 -6.52 -14.88 19.90
C ARG A 72 -5.01 -14.82 19.67
N ALA A 73 -4.55 -15.42 18.57
CA ALA A 73 -3.13 -15.43 18.21
C ALA A 73 -2.63 -14.01 17.87
N TRP A 74 -3.49 -13.17 17.30
CA TRP A 74 -3.17 -11.75 17.06
C TRP A 74 -2.92 -10.97 18.35
N LEU A 75 -3.75 -11.15 19.38
CA LEU A 75 -3.58 -10.49 20.68
C LEU A 75 -2.29 -10.95 21.38
N GLU A 76 -1.97 -12.24 21.31
CA GLU A 76 -0.72 -12.81 21.85
C GLU A 76 0.51 -12.23 21.14
N TYR A 77 0.47 -12.11 19.81
CA TYR A 77 1.52 -11.47 19.02
C TYR A 77 1.68 -9.99 19.39
N GLN A 78 0.59 -9.22 19.46
CA GLN A 78 0.65 -7.82 19.88
C GLN A 78 1.22 -7.65 21.29
N GLY A 79 0.91 -8.56 22.22
CA GLY A 79 1.51 -8.58 23.55
C GLY A 79 3.02 -8.83 23.51
N CYS A 80 3.46 -9.73 22.63
CA CYS A 80 4.89 -9.98 22.43
C CYS A 80 5.61 -8.75 21.83
N VAL A 81 5.02 -8.10 20.82
CA VAL A 81 5.60 -6.91 20.18
C VAL A 81 5.86 -5.82 21.21
N LYS A 82 4.88 -5.52 22.08
CA LYS A 82 5.03 -4.53 23.16
C LYS A 82 6.15 -4.87 24.14
N ARG A 83 6.37 -6.17 24.42
CA ARG A 83 7.48 -6.62 25.27
C ARG A 83 8.82 -6.39 24.58
N VAL A 84 8.94 -6.78 23.32
CA VAL A 84 10.18 -6.64 22.54
C VAL A 84 10.51 -5.17 22.24
N GLU A 85 9.52 -4.30 22.07
CA GLU A 85 9.73 -2.85 21.93
C GLU A 85 10.39 -2.23 23.18
N ALA A 86 10.15 -2.80 24.36
CA ALA A 86 10.77 -2.36 25.60
C ALA A 86 12.19 -2.92 25.81
N ASP A 87 12.67 -3.77 24.90
CA ASP A 87 13.91 -4.52 25.06
C ASP A 87 15.02 -4.02 24.12
N GLU A 88 16.02 -3.33 24.66
CA GLU A 88 17.14 -2.74 23.90
C GLU A 88 18.27 -3.73 23.58
N THR A 89 18.24 -4.94 24.15
CA THR A 89 19.28 -5.96 23.99
C THR A 89 19.28 -6.66 22.63
N GLY A 90 18.23 -6.48 21.81
CA GLY A 90 18.15 -7.03 20.44
C GLY A 90 18.04 -8.56 20.33
N HIS A 91 18.10 -9.30 21.45
CA HIS A 91 18.05 -10.77 21.47
C HIS A 91 16.64 -11.36 21.60
N LYS A 92 15.63 -10.52 21.85
CA LYS A 92 14.25 -10.97 22.05
C LYS A 92 13.48 -10.86 20.74
N HIS A 93 12.75 -11.91 20.41
CA HIS A 93 12.01 -12.02 19.15
C HIS A 93 10.61 -12.59 19.38
N CYS A 94 9.68 -12.18 18.52
CA CYS A 94 8.29 -12.65 18.52
C CYS A 94 8.00 -13.67 17.41
N THR A 95 9.03 -14.30 16.85
CA THR A 95 8.89 -15.24 15.73
C THR A 95 7.98 -16.42 16.09
N GLY A 96 8.00 -16.91 17.33
CA GLY A 96 7.08 -17.95 17.79
C GLY A 96 5.61 -17.53 17.67
N GLN A 97 5.24 -16.42 18.30
CA GLN A 97 3.86 -15.92 18.26
C GLN A 97 3.44 -15.49 16.84
N TYR A 98 4.39 -14.98 16.05
CA TYR A 98 4.17 -14.67 14.64
C TYR A 98 3.80 -15.92 13.84
N PHE A 99 4.51 -17.03 14.03
CA PHE A 99 4.19 -18.30 13.37
C PHE A 99 2.84 -18.85 13.82
N ASP A 100 2.47 -18.72 15.10
CA ASP A 100 1.15 -19.16 15.57
C ASP A 100 0.00 -18.37 14.92
N TYR A 101 0.17 -17.05 14.78
CA TYR A 101 -0.78 -16.18 14.09
C TYR A 101 -0.92 -16.56 12.61
N TRP A 102 0.20 -16.66 11.89
CA TRP A 102 0.18 -17.01 10.47
C TRP A 102 -0.29 -18.43 10.21
N HIS A 103 0.04 -19.39 11.08
CA HIS A 103 -0.47 -20.75 10.98
C HIS A 103 -2.00 -20.78 11.04
N CYS A 104 -2.62 -19.97 11.90
CA CYS A 104 -4.07 -19.85 11.94
C CYS A 104 -4.65 -19.24 10.66
N VAL A 105 -4.03 -18.16 10.15
CA VAL A 105 -4.47 -17.49 8.93
C VAL A 105 -4.34 -18.43 7.73
N ASP A 106 -3.19 -19.06 7.55
CA ASP A 106 -2.91 -19.99 6.44
C ASP A 106 -3.85 -21.19 6.46
N LYS A 107 -4.14 -21.76 7.65
CA LYS A 107 -5.12 -22.84 7.80
C LYS A 107 -6.53 -22.42 7.37
N CYS A 108 -6.90 -21.15 7.56
CA CYS A 108 -8.18 -20.61 7.12
C CYS A 108 -8.20 -20.28 5.61
N VAL A 109 -7.08 -19.84 5.05
CA VAL A 109 -6.95 -19.44 3.64
C VAL A 109 -6.85 -20.66 2.72
N ALA A 110 -6.13 -21.71 3.12
CA ALA A 110 -5.85 -22.90 2.31
C ALA A 110 -7.06 -23.46 1.54
N PRO A 111 -8.19 -23.83 2.18
CA PRO A 111 -9.32 -24.41 1.44
C PRO A 111 -9.92 -23.43 0.42
N LYS A 112 -10.01 -22.13 0.75
CA LYS A 112 -10.63 -21.12 -0.10
C LYS A 112 -9.75 -20.73 -1.29
N LEU A 113 -8.44 -20.74 -1.07
CA LEU A 113 -7.46 -20.39 -2.07
C LEU A 113 -7.40 -21.46 -3.16
N PHE A 114 -7.30 -22.73 -2.77
CA PHE A 114 -7.27 -23.86 -3.72
C PHE A 114 -8.60 -24.08 -4.46
N GLU A 115 -9.72 -23.56 -3.97
CA GLU A 115 -10.98 -23.52 -4.73
C GLU A 115 -10.99 -22.49 -5.87
N LYS A 116 -10.15 -21.43 -5.77
CA LYS A 116 -10.08 -20.35 -6.76
C LYS A 116 -8.92 -20.49 -7.74
N LEU A 117 -7.82 -21.11 -7.33
CA LEU A 117 -6.73 -21.45 -8.25
C LEU A 117 -7.14 -22.67 -9.08
N LYS A 118 -7.10 -22.51 -10.40
CA LYS A 118 -7.41 -23.54 -11.39
C LYS A 118 -6.14 -24.00 -12.10
#